data_AF-A0A4V6PA86-F1
#
_entry.id   AF-A0A4V6PA86-F1
#
_cell.length_a   1.000
_cell.length_b   1.000
_cell.length_c   1.000
_cell.angle_alpha   90.00
_cell.angle_beta   90.00
_cell.angle_gamma   90.00
#
_symmetry.space_group_name_H-M   'P 1'
#
loop_
_entity.id
_entity.type
_entity.pdbx_description
1 polymer ?
#
loop_
_entity_poly.entity_id
_entity_poly.type
_entity_poly.pdbx_seq_one_letter_code
_entity_poly.pdbx_strand_id
1 'polypeptide(L)'
;MILNAQDLLGLLGQGPYSPETAEARDLPSSGSSGSGTSRDRRRDCRREGRGWVDLQNTDDAHGGRATGVQACLDAAYIAANEGSPTTSTVRPPGYEWAQSYARYLRFRLPMREVINNCHLLGRQLTGSGTDLRNLATCARQANVSVQGAGRIEDHMYSVEDQVFQAVTRDGQIVDYAVTPHYAGERTVPVAFEMTARGVTADGRPGIRIHMVVPNSFNSPREGWRNIGLVSHSQTRQPIPTGPMP
;
A
#
# COMPACT_ATOMS: atom_id res chain seq x y z
N MET A 1 -39.10 19.03 15.82
CA MET A 1 -39.05 18.38 14.49
C MET A 1 -38.31 17.08 14.69
N ILE A 2 -39.04 15.96 14.66
CA ILE A 2 -38.52 14.63 15.00
C ILE A 2 -37.89 14.06 13.73
N LEU A 3 -36.58 13.81 13.76
CA LEU A 3 -35.87 13.13 12.68
C LEU A 3 -36.19 11.63 12.76
N ASN A 4 -36.85 11.11 11.74
CA ASN A 4 -37.19 9.69 11.60
C ASN A 4 -35.99 8.89 11.06
N ALA A 5 -35.87 7.63 11.48
CA ALA A 5 -34.80 6.70 11.14
C ALA A 5 -34.68 6.30 9.65
N GLN A 6 -35.38 6.99 8.75
CA GLN A 6 -35.31 6.79 7.29
C GLN A 6 -34.43 7.84 6.58
N ASP A 7 -34.14 8.98 7.23
CA ASP A 7 -33.21 9.99 6.68
C ASP A 7 -31.72 9.64 6.92
N LEU A 8 -31.44 8.54 7.61
CA LEU A 8 -30.09 8.00 7.83
C LEU A 8 -29.71 6.87 6.85
N LEU A 9 -30.63 6.40 6.01
CA LEU A 9 -30.36 5.37 4.99
C LEU A 9 -30.01 5.95 3.60
N GLY A 10 -30.09 7.26 3.41
CA GLY A 10 -29.70 7.93 2.15
C GLY A 10 -28.20 8.19 1.99
N LEU A 11 -27.38 7.88 3.00
CA LEU A 11 -25.95 8.24 3.06
C LEU A 11 -24.97 7.06 2.89
N LEU A 12 -25.47 5.87 2.53
CA LEU A 12 -24.64 4.67 2.33
C LEU A 12 -24.71 4.11 0.89
N GLY A 13 -25.23 4.88 -0.06
CA GLY A 13 -25.63 4.35 -1.38
C GLY A 13 -24.93 4.90 -2.62
N GLN A 14 -23.82 5.65 -2.52
CA GLN A 14 -23.15 6.18 -3.72
C GLN A 14 -21.62 6.21 -3.54
N GLY A 15 -20.97 5.06 -3.69
CA GLY A 15 -19.54 5.02 -3.98
C GLY A 15 -19.33 5.02 -5.50
N PRO A 16 -18.53 5.93 -6.08
CA PRO A 16 -17.97 5.69 -7.40
C PRO A 16 -16.64 4.95 -7.22
N TYR A 17 -16.73 3.65 -7.02
CA TYR A 17 -15.65 2.73 -7.42
C TYR A 17 -16.29 1.49 -8.04
N SER A 18 -16.83 1.67 -9.25
CA SER A 18 -16.87 0.59 -10.21
C SER A 18 -15.49 0.54 -10.84
N PRO A 19 -14.72 -0.57 -10.73
CA PRO A 19 -13.54 -0.72 -11.55
C PRO A 19 -13.99 -0.70 -13.01
N GLU A 20 -13.53 0.29 -13.76
CA GLU A 20 -13.65 0.32 -15.20
C GLU A 20 -12.98 -0.95 -15.71
N THR A 21 -13.73 -1.81 -16.38
CA THR A 21 -13.24 -3.04 -16.99
C THR A 21 -12.12 -2.67 -17.96
N ALA A 22 -10.87 -2.93 -17.56
CA ALA A 22 -9.74 -2.89 -18.45
C ALA A 22 -9.98 -3.93 -19.55
N GLU A 23 -10.33 -3.46 -20.76
CA GLU A 23 -10.41 -4.29 -21.94
C GLU A 23 -9.07 -5.01 -22.13
N ALA A 24 -9.13 -6.34 -22.11
CA ALA A 24 -8.00 -7.21 -22.37
C ALA A 24 -7.44 -6.91 -23.77
N ARG A 25 -6.27 -6.29 -23.83
CA ARG A 25 -5.49 -6.21 -25.07
C ARG A 25 -4.67 -7.49 -25.20
N ASP A 26 -5.01 -8.27 -26.21
CA ASP A 26 -4.29 -9.48 -26.63
C ASP A 26 -2.79 -9.19 -26.83
N LEU A 27 -1.94 -9.88 -26.08
CA LEU A 27 -0.50 -9.96 -26.32
C LEU A 27 -0.21 -11.22 -27.16
N PRO A 28 0.62 -11.14 -28.22
CA PRO A 28 0.86 -12.25 -29.11
C PRO A 28 1.73 -13.34 -28.45
N SER A 29 1.27 -14.57 -28.63
CA SER A 29 1.98 -15.81 -28.32
C SER A 29 3.17 -16.00 -29.25
N SER A 30 4.39 -16.02 -28.70
CA SER A 30 5.54 -16.66 -29.35
C SER A 30 6.06 -17.79 -28.47
N GLY A 31 5.73 -19.02 -28.86
CA GLY A 31 6.19 -20.22 -28.18
C GLY A 31 7.70 -20.44 -28.31
N SER A 32 8.28 -20.95 -27.24
CA SER A 32 9.47 -21.80 -27.32
C SER A 32 9.27 -23.00 -26.39
N SER A 33 9.19 -24.17 -27.02
CA SER A 33 8.95 -25.46 -26.42
C SER A 33 10.17 -25.93 -25.64
N GLY A 34 10.07 -25.94 -24.31
CA GLY A 34 11.00 -26.62 -23.41
C GLY A 34 10.24 -27.66 -22.59
N SER A 35 10.20 -28.90 -23.08
CA SER A 35 9.65 -30.05 -22.37
C SER A 35 10.59 -30.42 -21.21
N GLY A 36 10.27 -29.94 -20.01
CA GLY A 36 10.87 -30.36 -18.74
C GLY A 36 9.77 -30.84 -17.79
N THR A 37 9.62 -32.14 -17.64
CA THR A 37 8.72 -32.75 -16.67
C THR A 37 9.23 -32.52 -15.25
N SER A 38 8.58 -31.62 -14.51
CA SER A 38 8.55 -31.68 -13.05
C SER A 38 7.27 -31.01 -12.57
N ARG A 39 6.36 -31.81 -12.04
CA ARG A 39 5.29 -31.34 -11.16
C ARG A 39 5.83 -31.19 -9.73
N ASP A 40 7.04 -30.66 -9.53
CA ASP A 40 7.44 -30.02 -8.28
C ASP A 40 6.76 -28.65 -8.20
N ARG A 41 5.42 -28.68 -8.06
CA ARG A 41 4.66 -27.50 -7.67
C ARG A 41 5.15 -27.11 -6.29
N ARG A 42 5.99 -26.07 -6.21
CA ARG A 42 6.45 -25.50 -4.93
C ARG A 42 5.23 -25.33 -4.02
N ARG A 43 5.23 -26.03 -2.88
CA ARG A 43 4.14 -25.96 -1.89
C ARG A 43 4.02 -24.57 -1.26
N ASP A 44 5.04 -23.73 -1.41
CA ASP A 44 5.16 -22.38 -0.89
C ASP A 44 5.85 -21.43 -1.89
N CYS A 45 6.00 -20.15 -1.52
CA CYS A 45 6.54 -19.10 -2.39
C CYS A 45 8.09 -19.01 -2.43
N ARG A 46 8.82 -19.86 -1.70
CA ARG A 46 10.26 -19.71 -1.53
C ARG A 46 11.00 -20.00 -2.85
N ARG A 47 12.12 -19.32 -3.03
CA ARG A 47 13.05 -19.54 -4.14
C ARG A 47 14.22 -20.34 -3.57
N GLU A 48 14.42 -21.55 -4.08
CA GLU A 48 15.49 -22.45 -3.60
C GLU A 48 15.42 -22.70 -2.08
N GLY A 49 14.20 -22.79 -1.54
CA GLY A 49 13.96 -23.01 -0.12
C GLY A 49 14.19 -21.80 0.79
N ARG A 50 14.44 -20.61 0.23
CA ARG A 50 14.67 -19.37 0.98
C ARG A 50 13.58 -18.33 0.72
N GLY A 51 13.24 -17.59 1.77
CA GLY A 51 12.52 -16.32 1.65
C GLY A 51 13.29 -15.29 0.82
N TRP A 52 12.57 -14.28 0.33
CA TRP A 52 13.11 -13.24 -0.54
C TRP A 52 12.21 -12.00 -0.52
N VAL A 53 12.77 -10.86 -0.89
CA VAL A 53 12.06 -9.59 -1.12
C VAL A 53 12.49 -9.07 -2.49
N ASP A 54 11.53 -8.63 -3.28
CA ASP A 54 11.70 -8.05 -4.60
C ASP A 54 10.98 -6.69 -4.63
N LEU A 55 11.77 -5.61 -4.61
CA LEU A 55 11.28 -4.25 -4.76
C LEU A 55 11.25 -3.91 -6.25
N GLN A 56 10.07 -3.58 -6.76
CA GLN A 56 9.94 -3.15 -8.14
C GLN A 56 10.66 -1.80 -8.37
N ASN A 57 11.12 -1.57 -9.60
CA ASN A 57 11.75 -0.30 -9.96
C ASN A 57 10.76 0.85 -9.83
N THR A 58 11.27 2.02 -9.47
CA THR A 58 10.47 3.24 -9.51
C THR A 58 10.03 3.57 -10.93
N ASP A 59 8.90 4.25 -11.03
CA ASP A 59 8.34 4.72 -12.29
C ASP A 59 8.82 6.16 -12.55
N ASP A 60 9.98 6.26 -13.21
CA ASP A 60 10.67 7.53 -13.47
C ASP A 60 9.85 8.46 -14.38
N ALA A 61 9.03 7.91 -15.27
CA ALA A 61 8.11 8.68 -16.11
C ALA A 61 7.08 9.47 -15.28
N HIS A 62 6.78 8.98 -14.08
CA HIS A 62 5.83 9.58 -13.15
C HIS A 62 6.51 10.00 -11.85
N GLY A 63 7.69 10.63 -11.99
CA GLY A 63 8.39 11.27 -10.88
C GLY A 63 9.10 10.31 -9.93
N GLY A 64 9.38 9.08 -10.35
CA GLY A 64 10.08 8.09 -9.53
C GLY A 64 9.20 7.50 -8.43
N ARG A 65 7.88 7.43 -8.65
CA ARG A 65 6.94 6.82 -7.68
C ARG A 65 7.21 5.31 -7.54
N ALA A 66 7.03 4.79 -6.33
CA ALA A 66 7.15 3.35 -6.07
C ALA A 66 6.03 2.56 -6.77
N THR A 67 6.32 1.37 -7.26
CA THR A 67 5.38 0.58 -8.09
C THR A 67 4.91 -0.70 -7.42
N GLY A 68 5.70 -1.25 -6.50
CA GLY A 68 5.27 -2.37 -5.67
C GLY A 68 6.42 -3.12 -5.02
N VAL A 69 6.04 -4.03 -4.13
CA VAL A 69 6.91 -5.02 -3.52
C VAL A 69 6.23 -6.38 -3.56
N GLN A 70 7.01 -7.42 -3.83
CA GLN A 70 6.63 -8.80 -3.57
C GLN A 70 7.66 -9.45 -2.66
N ALA A 71 7.22 -10.29 -1.74
CA ALA A 71 8.07 -10.99 -0.81
C ALA A 71 7.55 -12.39 -0.55
N CYS A 72 8.47 -13.33 -0.36
CA CYS A 72 8.17 -14.57 0.33
C CYS A 72 8.83 -14.52 1.71
N LEU A 73 8.00 -14.44 2.74
CA LEU A 73 8.44 -14.26 4.12
C LEU A 73 8.35 -15.58 4.87
N ASP A 74 9.47 -15.97 5.48
CA ASP A 74 9.53 -17.06 6.45
C ASP A 74 10.34 -16.59 7.69
N ALA A 75 10.27 -17.35 8.77
CA ALA A 75 10.91 -16.97 10.03
C ALA A 75 12.43 -16.81 9.89
N ALA A 76 13.07 -17.62 9.03
CA ALA A 76 14.51 -17.55 8.81
C ALA A 76 14.89 -16.27 8.06
N TYR A 77 14.11 -15.87 7.07
CA TYR A 77 14.32 -14.64 6.32
C TYR A 77 14.13 -13.40 7.21
N ILE A 78 13.07 -13.35 8.03
CA ILE A 78 12.86 -12.25 8.98
C ILE A 78 14.00 -12.19 10.01
N ALA A 79 14.45 -13.34 10.54
CA ALA A 79 15.54 -13.36 11.51
C ALA A 79 16.89 -12.94 10.92
N ALA A 80 17.14 -13.20 9.64
CA ALA A 80 18.40 -12.91 8.97
C ALA A 80 18.49 -11.48 8.38
N ASN A 81 17.36 -10.76 8.27
CA ASN A 81 17.31 -9.46 7.62
C ASN A 81 16.62 -8.43 8.52
N GLU A 82 17.30 -7.32 8.81
CA GLU A 82 16.73 -6.22 9.60
C GLU A 82 16.13 -5.14 8.69
N GLY A 83 14.88 -4.74 8.96
CA GLY A 83 14.28 -3.57 8.33
C GLY A 83 14.68 -2.26 9.03
N SER A 84 14.66 -1.15 8.31
CA SER A 84 15.09 0.16 8.83
C SER A 84 13.93 1.16 8.98
N PRO A 85 14.01 2.09 9.96
CA PRO A 85 13.03 3.15 10.11
C PRO A 85 13.16 4.17 8.97
N THR A 86 12.08 4.92 8.71
CA THR A 86 12.15 6.07 7.80
C THR A 86 12.96 7.20 8.41
N THR A 87 13.75 7.91 7.60
CA THR A 87 14.55 9.05 8.08
C THR A 87 13.85 10.37 7.84
N SER A 88 14.47 11.51 8.19
CA SER A 88 13.97 12.82 7.80
C SER A 88 14.48 13.32 6.45
N THR A 89 15.46 12.63 5.85
CA THR A 89 16.22 13.09 4.68
C THR A 89 15.81 12.39 3.39
N VAL A 90 15.23 11.19 3.49
CA VAL A 90 14.69 10.45 2.34
C VAL A 90 13.18 10.63 2.30
N ARG A 91 12.66 11.03 1.14
CA ARG A 91 11.25 11.37 0.92
C ARG A 91 10.75 10.79 -0.39
N PRO A 92 9.62 10.06 -0.38
CA PRO A 92 8.99 9.62 -1.61
C PRO A 92 8.38 10.81 -2.35
N PRO A 93 8.15 10.68 -3.66
CA PRO A 93 7.48 11.70 -4.44
C PRO A 93 6.13 12.15 -3.85
N GLY A 94 5.90 13.45 -3.90
CA GLY A 94 4.70 14.16 -3.46
C GLY A 94 4.59 14.44 -1.97
N TYR A 95 5.61 14.13 -1.15
CA TYR A 95 5.53 14.24 0.30
C TYR A 95 5.47 15.70 0.79
N GLU A 96 6.32 16.61 0.31
CA GLU A 96 6.30 18.04 0.68
C GLU A 96 5.04 18.73 0.17
N TRP A 97 4.59 18.36 -1.03
CA TRP A 97 3.30 18.79 -1.55
C TRP A 97 2.16 18.34 -0.62
N ALA A 98 2.15 17.06 -0.20
CA ALA A 98 1.10 16.52 0.66
C ALA A 98 1.09 17.19 2.04
N GLN A 99 2.26 17.52 2.58
CA GLN A 99 2.36 18.32 3.80
C GLN A 99 1.76 19.72 3.60
N SER A 100 2.03 20.37 2.48
CA SER A 100 1.49 21.70 2.17
C SER A 100 -0.03 21.65 1.98
N TYR A 101 -0.55 20.60 1.34
CA TYR A 101 -1.98 20.35 1.21
C TYR A 101 -2.65 20.10 2.58
N ALA A 102 -2.03 19.30 3.45
CA ALA A 102 -2.52 19.10 4.81
C ALA A 102 -2.57 20.41 5.62
N ARG A 103 -1.57 21.30 5.48
CA ARG A 103 -1.61 22.65 6.09
C ARG A 103 -2.79 23.47 5.57
N TYR A 104 -3.02 23.46 4.25
CA TYR A 104 -4.16 24.15 3.63
C TYR A 104 -5.51 23.68 4.19
N LEU A 105 -5.61 22.38 4.50
CA LEU A 105 -6.80 21.76 5.10
C LEU A 105 -6.90 21.92 6.63
N ARG A 106 -6.06 22.78 7.23
CA ARG A 106 -6.15 23.23 8.63
C ARG A 106 -5.89 22.14 9.67
N PHE A 107 -5.08 21.12 9.34
CA PHE A 107 -4.51 20.25 10.36
C PHE A 107 -3.66 21.06 11.36
N ARG A 108 -3.87 20.82 12.66
CA ARG A 108 -3.14 21.50 13.75
C ARG A 108 -1.96 20.69 14.30
N LEU A 109 -1.87 19.41 13.93
CA LEU A 109 -0.75 18.54 14.27
C LEU A 109 0.50 18.92 13.46
N PRO A 110 1.72 18.57 13.91
CA PRO A 110 2.90 18.60 13.06
C PRO A 110 2.66 17.81 11.77
N MET A 111 3.03 18.33 10.59
CA MET A 111 2.71 17.67 9.32
C MET A 111 3.29 16.26 9.15
N ARG A 112 4.42 15.97 9.82
CA ARG A 112 5.00 14.61 9.91
C ARG A 112 4.12 13.61 10.66
N GLU A 113 3.14 14.09 11.44
CA GLU A 113 2.14 13.29 12.14
C GLU A 113 0.83 13.19 11.34
N VAL A 114 0.75 13.84 10.17
CA VAL A 114 -0.40 13.76 9.26
C VAL A 114 -0.04 13.03 7.98
N ILE A 115 1.16 13.30 7.45
CA ILE A 115 1.73 12.69 6.25
C ILE A 115 2.94 11.86 6.65
N ASN A 116 3.00 10.63 6.17
CA ASN A 116 4.04 9.66 6.49
C ASN A 116 4.77 9.23 5.21
N ASN A 117 6.02 8.82 5.38
CA ASN A 117 6.70 7.98 4.40
C ASN A 117 6.21 6.55 4.69
N CYS A 118 5.18 6.08 3.98
CA CYS A 118 4.71 4.72 4.18
C CYS A 118 5.69 3.75 3.55
N HIS A 119 6.10 2.77 4.32
CA HIS A 119 6.70 1.56 3.78
C HIS A 119 5.68 0.80 2.92
N LEU A 120 6.11 0.21 1.80
CA LEU A 120 5.31 -0.81 1.11
C LEU A 120 5.47 -2.17 1.80
N LEU A 121 6.69 -2.53 2.14
CA LEU A 121 7.02 -3.61 3.06
C LEU A 121 7.40 -3.00 4.40
N GLY A 122 6.58 -3.20 5.43
CA GLY A 122 6.82 -2.67 6.76
C GLY A 122 8.18 -3.06 7.34
N ARG A 123 8.72 -2.20 8.21
CA ARG A 123 10.03 -2.42 8.87
C ARG A 123 10.13 -3.80 9.54
N GLN A 124 9.08 -4.24 10.23
CA GLN A 124 9.06 -5.54 10.92
C GLN A 124 9.10 -6.73 9.96
N LEU A 125 8.74 -6.49 8.69
CA LEU A 125 8.80 -7.45 7.59
C LEU A 125 10.07 -7.24 6.74
N THR A 126 11.14 -6.69 7.32
CA THR A 126 12.46 -6.46 6.70
C THR A 126 12.55 -5.31 5.70
N GLY A 127 11.52 -4.46 5.57
CA GLY A 127 11.56 -3.37 4.60
C GLY A 127 12.46 -2.20 5.00
N SER A 128 13.08 -1.59 3.99
CA SER A 128 13.95 -0.43 4.14
C SER A 128 13.16 0.87 4.23
N GLY A 129 13.51 1.73 5.18
CA GLY A 129 12.99 3.10 5.33
C GLY A 129 13.78 4.17 4.58
N THR A 130 14.74 3.78 3.76
CA THR A 130 15.56 4.70 2.94
C THR A 130 15.64 4.32 1.46
N ASP A 131 15.06 3.18 1.06
CA ASP A 131 14.94 2.80 -0.34
C ASP A 131 13.63 3.35 -0.91
N LEU A 132 13.70 4.26 -1.89
CA LEU A 132 12.53 4.89 -2.49
C LEU A 132 11.63 3.91 -3.25
N ARG A 133 12.14 2.74 -3.65
CA ARG A 133 11.30 1.67 -4.20
C ARG A 133 10.32 1.09 -3.17
N ASN A 134 10.63 1.25 -1.88
CA ASN A 134 9.82 0.77 -0.77
C ASN A 134 9.02 1.89 -0.07
N LEU A 135 9.04 3.12 -0.59
CA LEU A 135 8.40 4.25 0.08
C LEU A 135 7.37 4.96 -0.81
N ALA A 136 6.22 5.25 -0.23
CA ALA A 136 5.19 6.07 -0.86
C ALA A 136 4.64 7.12 0.12
N THR A 137 4.27 8.27 -0.41
CA THR A 137 3.62 9.33 0.36
C THR A 137 2.22 8.88 0.78
N CYS A 138 1.92 8.93 2.08
CA CYS A 138 0.63 8.50 2.59
C CYS A 138 0.10 9.37 3.73
N ALA A 139 -1.22 9.33 3.93
CA ALA A 139 -1.84 9.80 5.16
C ALA A 139 -1.48 8.87 6.33
N ARG A 140 -1.27 9.43 7.52
CA ARG A 140 -1.01 8.66 8.74
C ARG A 140 -2.11 7.64 9.00
N GLN A 141 -3.36 8.00 8.73
CA GLN A 141 -4.52 7.11 8.90
C GLN A 141 -4.48 5.87 8.01
N ALA A 142 -3.89 5.96 6.81
CA ALA A 142 -3.67 4.80 5.95
C ALA A 142 -2.52 3.92 6.47
N ASN A 143 -1.53 4.52 7.12
CA ASN A 143 -0.37 3.82 7.67
C ASN A 143 -0.72 3.04 8.95
N VAL A 144 -1.29 3.75 9.93
CA VAL A 144 -1.45 3.27 11.31
C VAL A 144 -2.72 3.83 11.94
N SER A 145 -3.25 3.11 12.93
CA SER A 145 -4.38 3.55 13.74
C SER A 145 -4.13 4.95 14.34
N VAL A 146 -5.17 5.79 14.28
CA VAL A 146 -5.22 7.09 14.93
C VAL A 146 -6.39 7.14 15.92
N GLN A 147 -6.25 7.93 16.97
CA GLN A 147 -7.33 8.18 17.91
C GLN A 147 -8.32 9.21 17.36
N GLY A 148 -9.60 9.05 17.68
CA GLY A 148 -10.66 10.01 17.35
C GLY A 148 -11.27 9.85 15.96
N ALA A 149 -11.86 10.93 15.44
CA ALA A 149 -12.53 10.93 14.13
C ALA A 149 -11.52 10.67 13.01
N GLY A 150 -11.89 9.81 12.05
CA GLY A 150 -11.01 9.45 10.94
C GLY A 150 -10.26 8.13 11.10
N ARG A 151 -10.70 7.25 12.01
CA ARG A 151 -10.16 5.89 12.11
C ARG A 151 -10.45 5.12 10.82
N ILE A 152 -9.40 4.68 10.14
CA ILE A 152 -9.48 3.60 9.17
C ILE A 152 -9.20 2.33 9.99
N GLU A 153 -10.18 1.42 10.04
CA GLU A 153 -10.04 0.19 10.85
C GLU A 153 -8.97 -0.72 10.24
N ASP A 154 -8.97 -0.80 8.92
CA ASP A 154 -8.08 -1.61 8.11
C ASP A 154 -7.00 -0.73 7.48
N HIS A 155 -5.94 -0.45 8.25
CA HIS A 155 -4.76 0.32 7.83
C HIS A 155 -3.57 -0.60 7.56
N MET A 156 -2.53 -0.11 6.88
CA MET A 156 -1.39 -0.94 6.44
C MET A 156 -0.73 -1.72 7.58
N TYR A 157 -0.45 -1.05 8.71
CA TYR A 157 0.17 -1.70 9.88
C TYR A 157 -0.64 -2.91 10.42
N SER A 158 -1.97 -2.92 10.28
CA SER A 158 -2.79 -4.03 10.77
C SER A 158 -2.60 -5.31 9.94
N VAL A 159 -2.38 -5.16 8.63
CA VAL A 159 -2.04 -6.28 7.73
C VAL A 159 -0.61 -6.75 8.01
N GLU A 160 0.32 -5.80 8.14
CA GLU A 160 1.72 -6.11 8.42
C GLU A 160 1.90 -6.86 9.74
N ASP A 161 1.12 -6.52 10.77
CA ASP A 161 1.12 -7.25 12.04
C ASP A 161 0.57 -8.67 11.88
N GLN A 162 -0.56 -8.85 11.18
CA GLN A 162 -1.10 -10.19 10.90
C GLN A 162 -0.08 -11.07 10.15
N VAL A 163 0.58 -10.53 9.14
CA VAL A 163 1.63 -11.24 8.40
C VAL A 163 2.82 -11.57 9.30
N PHE A 164 3.28 -10.60 10.11
CA PHE A 164 4.38 -10.82 11.03
C PHE A 164 4.07 -11.92 12.05
N GLN A 165 2.87 -11.93 12.64
CA GLN A 165 2.48 -12.99 13.57
C GLN A 165 2.36 -14.35 12.87
N ALA A 166 1.77 -14.40 11.68
CA ALA A 166 1.66 -15.63 10.91
C ALA A 166 3.04 -16.26 10.62
N VAL A 167 4.03 -15.43 10.29
CA VAL A 167 5.39 -15.90 10.03
C VAL A 167 6.13 -16.29 11.31
N THR A 168 6.13 -15.41 12.31
CA THR A 168 7.03 -15.54 13.48
C THR A 168 6.47 -16.37 14.62
N ARG A 169 5.13 -16.44 14.76
CA ARG A 169 4.46 -17.22 15.81
C ARG A 169 3.88 -18.51 15.27
N ASP A 170 3.22 -18.44 14.12
CA ASP A 170 2.51 -19.61 13.57
C ASP A 170 3.38 -20.44 12.61
N GLY A 171 4.60 -19.97 12.31
CA GLY A 171 5.55 -20.67 11.46
C GLY A 171 5.11 -20.82 10.01
N GLN A 172 4.25 -19.91 9.52
CA GLN A 172 3.81 -19.90 8.14
C GLN A 172 4.87 -19.32 7.21
N ILE A 173 4.83 -19.77 5.96
CA ILE A 173 5.54 -19.16 4.82
C ILE A 173 4.51 -18.33 4.05
N VAL A 174 4.76 -17.03 3.90
CA VAL A 174 3.76 -16.09 3.40
C VAL A 174 4.23 -15.43 2.10
N ASP A 175 3.46 -15.60 1.03
CA ASP A 175 3.54 -14.79 -0.19
C ASP A 175 2.82 -13.47 0.08
N TYR A 176 3.58 -12.38 0.13
CA TYR A 176 3.12 -11.05 0.50
C TYR A 176 3.41 -10.07 -0.63
N ALA A 177 2.44 -9.22 -0.97
CA ALA A 177 2.63 -8.16 -1.94
C ALA A 177 1.90 -6.88 -1.54
N VAL A 178 2.52 -5.74 -1.85
CA VAL A 178 1.89 -4.42 -1.75
C VAL A 178 2.07 -3.67 -3.06
N THR A 179 0.96 -3.18 -3.60
CA THR A 179 0.90 -2.41 -4.85
C THR A 179 0.20 -1.08 -4.58
N PRO A 180 0.92 0.06 -4.69
CA PRO A 180 0.28 1.36 -4.65
C PRO A 180 -0.52 1.59 -5.95
N HIS A 181 -1.76 2.04 -5.80
CA HIS A 181 -2.62 2.41 -6.92
C HIS A 181 -2.53 3.91 -7.17
N TYR A 182 -2.32 4.33 -8.41
CA TYR A 182 -2.22 5.74 -8.80
C TYR A 182 -3.32 6.14 -9.76
N ALA A 183 -3.78 7.38 -9.66
CA ALA A 183 -4.70 7.96 -10.64
C ALA A 183 -3.94 8.80 -11.66
N GLY A 184 -3.69 8.21 -12.84
CA GLY A 184 -2.99 8.86 -13.96
C GLY A 184 -1.56 9.26 -13.60
N GLU A 185 -1.19 10.49 -13.94
CA GLU A 185 0.17 11.03 -13.82
C GLU A 185 0.62 11.36 -12.38
N ARG A 186 -0.21 11.04 -11.38
CA ARG A 186 0.04 11.46 -9.99
C ARG A 186 1.14 10.66 -9.34
N THR A 187 1.90 11.32 -8.47
CA THR A 187 3.02 10.71 -7.73
C THR A 187 2.65 10.24 -6.32
N VAL A 188 1.48 10.65 -5.82
CA VAL A 188 0.89 10.17 -4.57
C VAL A 188 -0.19 9.14 -4.88
N PRO A 189 -0.13 7.93 -4.30
CA PRO A 189 -1.12 6.89 -4.58
C PRO A 189 -2.49 7.22 -3.99
N VAL A 190 -3.55 6.70 -4.61
CA VAL A 190 -4.92 6.79 -4.11
C VAL A 190 -5.23 5.71 -3.08
N ALA A 191 -4.53 4.58 -3.14
CA ALA A 191 -4.70 3.44 -2.25
C ALA A 191 -3.47 2.53 -2.26
N PHE A 192 -3.42 1.61 -1.30
CA PHE A 192 -2.46 0.51 -1.24
C PHE A 192 -3.23 -0.80 -1.27
N GLU A 193 -3.02 -1.60 -2.30
CA GLU A 193 -3.52 -2.97 -2.33
C GLU A 193 -2.49 -3.89 -1.68
N MET A 194 -2.94 -4.67 -0.71
CA MET A 194 -2.11 -5.58 0.08
C MET A 194 -2.69 -6.98 -0.04
N THR A 195 -1.83 -7.94 -0.37
CA THR A 195 -2.20 -9.36 -0.42
C THR A 195 -1.25 -10.19 0.41
N ALA A 196 -1.79 -11.19 1.11
CA ALA A 196 -0.99 -12.17 1.83
C ALA A 196 -1.60 -13.56 1.68
N ARG A 197 -0.78 -14.56 1.34
CA ARG A 197 -1.18 -15.96 1.29
C ARG A 197 -0.16 -16.80 2.03
N GLY A 198 -0.57 -17.31 3.18
CA GLY A 198 0.23 -18.18 4.03
C GLY A 198 0.03 -19.65 3.70
N VAL A 199 1.09 -20.43 3.89
CA VAL A 199 1.05 -21.89 3.99
C VAL A 199 1.84 -22.33 5.21
N THR A 200 1.36 -23.34 5.93
CA THR A 200 2.07 -23.94 7.05
C THR A 200 3.22 -24.83 6.56
N ALA A 201 4.13 -25.22 7.44
CA ALA A 201 5.27 -26.10 7.10
C ALA A 201 4.85 -27.47 6.51
N ASP A 202 3.68 -27.98 6.90
CA ASP A 202 3.08 -29.22 6.35
C ASP A 202 2.27 -28.99 5.05
N GLY A 203 2.18 -27.74 4.58
CA GLY A 203 1.55 -27.35 3.32
C GLY A 203 0.05 -27.13 3.40
N ARG A 204 -0.52 -26.94 4.59
CA ARG A 204 -1.93 -26.55 4.75
C ARG A 204 -2.10 -25.05 4.48
N PRO A 205 -3.26 -24.61 3.99
CA PRO A 205 -3.57 -23.20 3.86
C PRO A 205 -3.48 -22.47 5.21
N GLY A 206 -2.82 -21.31 5.20
CA GLY A 206 -2.70 -20.40 6.33
C GLY A 206 -3.51 -19.12 6.12
N ILE A 207 -2.94 -17.96 6.46
CA ILE A 207 -3.59 -16.67 6.29
C ILE A 207 -3.96 -16.42 4.82
N ARG A 208 -5.07 -15.70 4.60
CA ARG A 208 -5.48 -15.20 3.30
C ARG A 208 -6.03 -13.79 3.46
N ILE A 209 -5.26 -12.82 3.01
CA ILE A 209 -5.60 -11.40 3.10
C ILE A 209 -5.62 -10.82 1.69
N HIS A 210 -6.67 -10.05 1.41
CA HIS A 210 -6.73 -9.12 0.29
C HIS A 210 -7.41 -7.86 0.82
N MET A 211 -6.68 -6.75 0.81
CA MET A 211 -7.13 -5.50 1.41
C MET A 211 -6.72 -4.34 0.52
N VAL A 212 -7.59 -3.34 0.40
CA VAL A 212 -7.29 -2.08 -0.26
C VAL A 212 -7.42 -0.97 0.77
N VAL A 213 -6.29 -0.38 1.15
CA VAL A 213 -6.24 0.70 2.13
C VAL A 213 -6.30 2.04 1.39
N PRO A 214 -7.39 2.83 1.52
CA PRO A 214 -7.49 4.12 0.86
C PRO A 214 -6.49 5.10 1.46
N ASN A 215 -5.77 5.85 0.59
CA ASN A 215 -4.83 6.88 1.02
C ASN A 215 -5.57 8.18 1.39
N SER A 216 -6.33 8.12 2.48
CA SER A 216 -7.23 9.18 2.91
C SER A 216 -6.96 9.64 4.34
N PHE A 217 -7.26 10.89 4.62
CA PHE A 217 -7.36 11.42 5.98
C PHE A 217 -8.71 12.10 6.19
N ASN A 218 -9.09 12.28 7.45
CA ASN A 218 -10.21 13.13 7.82
C ASN A 218 -9.69 14.52 8.20
N SER A 219 -9.95 15.52 7.34
CA SER A 219 -9.46 16.88 7.54
C SER A 219 -10.41 17.74 8.38
N PRO A 220 -9.88 18.65 9.21
CA PRO A 220 -10.72 19.58 9.98
C PRO A 220 -11.58 20.52 9.13
N ARG A 221 -11.07 20.93 7.96
CA ARG A 221 -11.75 21.92 7.10
C ARG A 221 -12.86 21.29 6.25
N GLU A 222 -12.65 20.05 5.82
CA GLU A 222 -13.31 19.53 4.63
C GLU A 222 -13.80 18.09 4.79
N GLY A 223 -13.52 17.44 5.94
CA GLY A 223 -13.84 16.05 6.18
C GLY A 223 -12.91 15.10 5.43
N TRP A 224 -13.40 13.91 5.09
CA TRP A 224 -12.63 12.89 4.38
C TRP A 224 -12.12 13.38 3.02
N ARG A 225 -10.83 13.19 2.79
CA ARG A 225 -10.15 13.49 1.53
C ARG A 225 -9.13 12.42 1.21
N ASN A 226 -9.08 12.01 -0.06
CA ASN A 226 -8.03 11.16 -0.59
C ASN A 226 -6.89 12.03 -1.13
N ILE A 227 -5.67 11.83 -0.64
CA ILE A 227 -4.53 12.69 -1.00
C ILE A 227 -4.01 12.42 -2.40
N GLY A 228 -4.26 11.23 -2.95
CA GLY A 228 -3.91 10.86 -4.32
C GLY A 228 -4.94 11.28 -5.38
N LEU A 229 -6.05 11.94 -4.99
CA LEU A 229 -7.11 12.36 -5.92
C LEU A 229 -7.25 13.88 -6.05
N VAL A 230 -6.25 14.64 -5.59
CA VAL A 230 -6.32 16.10 -5.65
C VAL A 230 -6.12 16.59 -7.08
N SER A 231 -6.78 17.70 -7.37
CA SER A 231 -6.67 18.42 -8.65
C SER A 231 -6.52 19.91 -8.37
N HIS A 232 -5.76 20.60 -9.21
CA HIS A 232 -5.58 22.04 -9.11
C HIS A 232 -6.94 22.75 -9.29
N SER A 233 -7.26 23.70 -8.42
CA SER A 233 -8.61 24.27 -8.32
C SER A 233 -9.04 25.04 -9.58
N GLN A 234 -8.11 25.70 -10.25
CA GLN A 234 -8.38 26.51 -11.44
C GLN A 234 -8.29 25.69 -12.73
N THR A 235 -7.24 24.89 -12.88
CA THR A 235 -6.93 24.18 -14.13
C THR A 235 -7.54 22.78 -14.19
N ARG A 236 -8.04 22.27 -13.05
CA ARG A 236 -8.55 20.89 -12.88
C ARG A 236 -7.53 19.80 -13.21
N GLN A 237 -6.26 20.16 -13.38
CA GLN A 237 -5.19 19.21 -13.66
C GLN A 237 -4.88 18.35 -12.43
N PRO A 238 -4.52 17.07 -12.61
CA PRO A 238 -4.14 16.19 -11.52
C PRO A 238 -2.88 16.70 -10.82
N ILE A 239 -2.85 16.67 -9.49
CA ILE A 239 -1.67 17.01 -8.68
C ILE A 239 -1.57 16.09 -7.46
N PRO A 240 -0.35 15.83 -6.93
CA PRO A 240 0.93 16.26 -7.48
C PRO A 240 1.41 15.35 -8.62
N THR A 241 2.20 15.90 -9.52
CA THR A 241 2.90 15.18 -10.60
C THR A 241 4.39 15.50 -10.57
N GLY A 242 5.22 14.64 -11.14
CA GLY A 242 6.68 14.82 -11.20
C GLY A 242 7.41 14.49 -9.88
N PRO A 243 8.75 14.61 -9.88
CA PRO A 243 9.63 14.05 -8.84
C PRO A 243 9.71 14.88 -7.57
N MET A 244 8.84 15.89 -7.39
CA MET A 244 8.86 16.73 -6.19
C MET A 244 8.76 15.83 -4.96
N PRO A 245 9.70 15.89 -4.01
CA PRO A 245 9.57 15.18 -2.76
C PRO A 245 8.42 15.67 -1.90
#